data_AF-H6NAL6-F1
#
_entry.id   AF-H6NAL6-F1
#
_cell.length_a   1.000
_cell.length_b   1.000
_cell.length_c   1.000
_cell.angle_alpha   90.00
_cell.angle_beta   90.00
_cell.angle_gamma   90.00
#
_symmetry.space_group_name_H-M   'P 1'
#
loop_
_entity.id
_entity.type
_entity.pdbx_description
1 polymer ?
#
loop_
_entity_poly.entity_id
_entity_poly.type
_entity_poly.pdbx_seq_one_letter_code
_entity_poly.pdbx_strand_id
1 'polypeptide(L)'
;MRALTAWFTLLILSLLMLPAAAGAAAPAIKLYMNGVALKPEVAPRIVNESTIVPIRVIAESLGSKVAWNEKARKVTLTKDGTTIELVIDKKAASVNGKAFALEAAPVIVDGSTMLPVRFVSEQFGVDVKWDNESRSVYLKKPEAPAQEVAAGGQAPGEKPAAGTQDVPAGQTSSGTPVKAGDTPQGGETAQPESGKAAEPPKTVENPKTGTEGAADPLAPGKGQSAVPPTGGVLTGEKNVTPEEAQSTGEQEASGQIATVQSITMNGDVLSIQSDNGTLLKPGVFRLANPERLIIDLPGAVLGDKLTANLNGLKEGKLPLTGGTVTGIRYSLFSKEDSIVRIVLDLSQRSDLSLAAGAKPGELTGKIVPGKTRFRVVIDAGHGGKDSGAISIQKRKEKDYVLQQARKIADLLKTDSRLEVIMTRSDDTFIELGGRADLANAAQADLFVSIHANTAGKESIRGTETYYYTEQSREFAGLIHKYLLEATGFPDRKVKQERFYVIRNTVMPSVLLEVGFLSNTTDEAQLYQDEFQNRVAASIVAAIKKQLNLD
;
A
#
# COMPACT_ATOMS: atom_id res chain seq x y z
N MET A 1 -38.35 -38.65 -60.44
CA MET A 1 -38.46 -37.19 -60.18
C MET A 1 -38.90 -36.98 -58.73
N ARG A 2 -37.93 -36.96 -57.81
CA ARG A 2 -38.04 -36.58 -56.38
C ARG A 2 -36.62 -36.77 -55.82
N ALA A 3 -36.06 -35.71 -55.23
CA ALA A 3 -34.73 -35.59 -54.59
C ALA A 3 -33.79 -34.63 -55.32
N LEU A 4 -34.10 -33.32 -55.31
CA LEU A 4 -33.15 -32.26 -55.67
C LEU A 4 -33.64 -30.88 -55.21
N THR A 5 -34.09 -30.74 -53.96
CA THR A 5 -34.48 -29.41 -53.40
C THR A 5 -34.27 -29.32 -51.87
N ALA A 6 -33.15 -29.85 -51.35
CA ALA A 6 -32.88 -29.76 -49.90
C ALA A 6 -31.41 -29.45 -49.55
N TRP A 7 -30.59 -28.99 -50.50
CA TRP A 7 -29.16 -28.72 -50.28
C TRP A 7 -28.71 -27.34 -50.80
N PHE A 8 -29.60 -26.34 -50.73
CA PHE A 8 -29.24 -24.96 -51.10
C PHE A 8 -29.75 -23.87 -50.12
N THR A 9 -30.27 -24.28 -48.96
CA THR A 9 -30.69 -23.37 -47.87
C THR A 9 -29.80 -23.45 -46.63
N LEU A 10 -28.73 -24.26 -46.64
CA LEU A 10 -27.77 -24.37 -45.53
C LEU A 10 -26.37 -23.79 -45.83
N LEU A 11 -26.19 -23.10 -46.97
CA LEU A 11 -24.91 -22.45 -47.33
C LEU A 11 -24.97 -20.91 -47.30
N ILE A 12 -26.17 -20.32 -47.13
CA ILE A 12 -26.36 -18.86 -47.03
C ILE A 12 -26.55 -18.41 -45.56
N LEU A 13 -26.76 -19.35 -44.63
CA LEU A 13 -26.85 -19.08 -43.19
C LEU A 13 -25.53 -19.27 -42.42
N SER A 14 -24.41 -19.50 -43.12
CA SER A 14 -23.06 -19.59 -42.53
C SER A 14 -22.16 -18.40 -42.90
N LEU A 15 -22.70 -17.35 -43.53
CA LEU A 15 -21.92 -16.20 -44.01
C LEU A 15 -22.39 -14.84 -43.44
N LEU A 16 -22.92 -14.83 -42.21
CA LEU A 16 -23.37 -13.60 -41.52
C LEU A 16 -22.95 -13.53 -40.04
N MET A 17 -21.88 -14.23 -39.67
CA MET A 17 -21.20 -14.08 -38.38
C MET A 17 -19.72 -13.77 -38.61
N LEU A 18 -19.44 -12.65 -39.27
CA LEU A 18 -18.14 -12.02 -39.13
C LEU A 18 -18.11 -11.40 -37.72
N PRO A 19 -17.15 -11.76 -36.85
CA PRO A 19 -16.99 -11.07 -35.59
C PRO A 19 -16.76 -9.59 -35.92
N ALA A 20 -17.59 -8.72 -35.35
CA ALA A 20 -17.29 -7.29 -35.33
C ALA A 20 -15.87 -7.16 -34.81
N ALA A 21 -14.96 -6.65 -35.64
CA ALA A 21 -13.62 -6.30 -35.20
C ALA A 21 -13.82 -5.24 -34.10
N ALA A 22 -13.74 -5.68 -32.85
CA ALA A 22 -13.67 -4.78 -31.72
C ALA A 22 -12.49 -3.86 -32.00
N GLY A 23 -12.77 -2.58 -32.27
CA GLY A 23 -11.73 -1.59 -32.48
C GLY A 23 -10.82 -1.64 -31.27
N ALA A 24 -9.57 -2.05 -31.50
CA ALA A 24 -8.57 -2.09 -30.43
C ALA A 24 -8.52 -0.70 -29.80
N ALA A 25 -8.82 -0.61 -28.51
CA ALA A 25 -8.70 0.64 -27.77
C ALA A 25 -7.28 1.17 -27.98
N ALA A 26 -7.16 2.46 -28.35
CA ALA A 26 -5.86 3.09 -28.52
C ALA A 26 -5.03 2.87 -27.24
N PRO A 27 -3.71 2.63 -27.35
CA PRO A 27 -2.91 2.28 -26.19
C PRO A 27 -2.98 3.39 -25.14
N ALA A 28 -3.08 2.99 -23.87
CA ALA A 28 -3.17 3.93 -22.76
C ALA A 28 -1.93 4.83 -22.72
N ILE A 29 -2.15 6.11 -22.47
CA ILE A 29 -1.06 7.08 -22.33
C ILE A 29 -0.39 6.87 -20.98
N LYS A 30 0.91 6.64 -20.97
CA LYS A 30 1.71 6.49 -19.75
C LYS A 30 2.27 7.84 -19.33
N LEU A 31 2.48 8.03 -18.04
CA LEU A 31 3.03 9.27 -17.47
C LEU A 31 4.19 8.93 -16.56
N TYR A 32 5.27 9.67 -16.66
CA TYR A 32 6.48 9.48 -15.85
C TYR A 32 6.93 10.81 -15.26
N MET A 33 7.38 10.81 -14.00
CA MET A 33 8.02 11.96 -13.35
C MET A 33 9.41 11.54 -12.88
N ASN A 34 10.45 12.23 -13.35
CA ASN A 34 11.85 11.92 -13.05
C ASN A 34 12.19 10.44 -13.26
N GLY A 35 11.61 9.82 -14.30
CA GLY A 35 11.80 8.39 -14.63
C GLY A 35 10.88 7.41 -13.91
N VAL A 36 10.10 7.84 -12.90
CA VAL A 36 9.16 6.99 -12.16
C VAL A 36 7.79 7.01 -12.84
N ALA A 37 7.24 5.82 -13.13
CA ALA A 37 5.90 5.69 -13.71
C ALA A 37 4.82 6.12 -12.72
N LEU A 38 3.98 7.05 -13.15
CA LEU A 38 2.83 7.57 -12.40
C LEU A 38 1.57 6.76 -12.74
N LYS A 39 0.72 6.53 -11.74
CA LYS A 39 -0.53 5.76 -11.87
C LYS A 39 -1.74 6.66 -11.63
N PRO A 40 -2.17 7.44 -12.63
CA PRO A 40 -3.33 8.32 -12.51
C PRO A 40 -4.62 7.54 -12.31
N GLU A 41 -5.51 8.07 -11.46
CA GLU A 41 -6.82 7.51 -11.16
C GLU A 41 -7.79 7.55 -12.34
N VAL A 42 -7.58 8.49 -13.27
CA VAL A 42 -8.28 8.59 -14.56
C VAL A 42 -7.22 8.63 -15.66
N ALA A 43 -7.36 7.75 -16.66
CA ALA A 43 -6.36 7.63 -17.73
C ALA A 43 -6.14 8.97 -18.45
N PRO A 44 -4.88 9.37 -18.71
CA PRO A 44 -4.59 10.56 -19.51
C PRO A 44 -5.19 10.44 -20.91
N ARG A 45 -5.55 11.59 -21.50
CA ARG A 45 -6.15 11.65 -22.84
C ARG A 45 -5.48 12.74 -23.66
N ILE A 46 -5.51 12.60 -24.98
CA ILE A 46 -5.11 13.67 -25.88
C ILE A 46 -6.38 14.42 -26.30
N VAL A 47 -6.38 15.74 -26.13
CA VAL A 47 -7.44 16.64 -26.59
C VAL A 47 -6.76 17.77 -27.37
N ASN A 48 -7.07 17.89 -28.67
CA ASN A 48 -6.43 18.85 -29.58
C ASN A 48 -4.89 18.82 -29.47
N GLU A 49 -4.28 17.65 -29.66
CA GLU A 49 -2.81 17.40 -29.58
C GLU A 49 -2.16 17.63 -28.21
N SER A 50 -2.90 18.17 -27.25
CA SER A 50 -2.43 18.40 -25.89
C SER A 50 -2.82 17.23 -24.98
N THR A 51 -1.87 16.71 -24.20
CA THR A 51 -2.17 15.66 -23.21
C THR A 51 -2.78 16.28 -21.96
N ILE A 52 -4.00 15.85 -21.62
CA ILE A 52 -4.68 16.19 -20.38
C ILE A 52 -4.54 15.04 -19.38
N VAL A 53 -4.21 15.39 -18.13
CA VAL A 53 -4.01 14.42 -17.03
C VAL A 53 -4.82 14.85 -15.81
N PRO A 54 -5.16 13.94 -14.88
CA PRO A 54 -5.86 14.32 -13.66
C PRO A 54 -5.03 15.30 -12.84
N ILE A 55 -5.69 16.32 -12.32
CA ILE A 55 -5.04 17.36 -11.52
C ILE A 55 -4.27 16.80 -10.33
N ARG A 56 -4.76 15.72 -9.71
CA ARG A 56 -4.14 15.11 -8.54
C ARG A 56 -2.71 14.66 -8.84
N VAL A 57 -2.52 14.02 -9.99
CA VAL A 57 -1.19 13.54 -10.39
C VAL A 57 -0.23 14.69 -10.66
N ILE A 58 -0.70 15.79 -11.24
CA ILE A 58 0.12 17.01 -11.37
C ILE A 58 0.46 17.56 -9.98
N ALA A 59 -0.54 17.67 -9.11
CA ALA A 59 -0.38 18.31 -7.81
C ALA A 59 0.53 17.53 -6.87
N GLU A 60 0.40 16.21 -6.83
CA GLU A 60 1.23 15.32 -6.02
C GLU A 60 2.65 15.23 -6.58
N SER A 61 2.79 14.98 -7.90
CA SER A 61 4.11 14.84 -8.52
C SER A 61 4.92 16.14 -8.51
N LEU A 62 4.23 17.28 -8.52
CA LEU A 62 4.85 18.59 -8.45
C LEU A 62 4.84 19.16 -7.03
N GLY A 63 4.17 18.57 -6.04
CA GLY A 63 4.05 19.15 -4.70
C GLY A 63 3.31 20.49 -4.65
N SER A 64 2.41 20.77 -5.60
CA SER A 64 1.61 21.99 -5.62
C SER A 64 0.32 21.84 -4.80
N LYS A 65 -0.10 22.89 -4.11
CA LYS A 65 -1.43 22.95 -3.46
C LYS A 65 -2.52 23.14 -4.51
N VAL A 66 -3.68 22.55 -4.29
CA VAL A 66 -4.85 22.66 -5.18
C VAL A 66 -6.03 23.21 -4.41
N ALA A 67 -6.68 24.22 -4.97
CA ALA A 67 -7.98 24.72 -4.53
C ALA A 67 -9.01 24.61 -5.67
N TRP A 68 -10.19 24.13 -5.34
CA TRP A 68 -11.32 24.03 -6.27
C TRP A 68 -12.42 25.01 -5.87
N ASN A 69 -12.90 25.79 -6.84
CA ASN A 69 -14.06 26.64 -6.68
C ASN A 69 -15.19 26.10 -7.57
N GLU A 70 -16.20 25.51 -6.92
CA GLU A 70 -17.32 24.88 -7.59
C GLU A 70 -18.18 25.86 -8.39
N LYS A 71 -18.54 27.00 -7.78
CA LYS A 71 -19.41 28.01 -8.42
C LYS A 71 -18.76 28.63 -9.66
N ALA A 72 -17.44 28.84 -9.62
CA ALA A 72 -16.67 29.37 -10.73
C ALA A 72 -16.18 28.28 -11.70
N ARG A 73 -16.39 26.98 -11.39
CA ARG A 73 -15.75 25.83 -12.07
C ARG A 73 -14.27 26.10 -12.33
N LYS A 74 -13.59 26.60 -11.31
CA LYS A 74 -12.21 27.09 -11.40
C LYS A 74 -11.31 26.27 -10.51
N VAL A 75 -10.15 25.92 -11.04
CA VAL A 75 -9.09 25.30 -10.27
C VAL A 75 -7.91 26.23 -10.14
N THR A 76 -7.34 26.28 -8.95
CA THR A 76 -6.17 27.09 -8.61
C THR A 76 -5.06 26.17 -8.09
N LEU A 77 -3.90 26.18 -8.75
CA LEU A 77 -2.69 25.50 -8.30
C LEU A 77 -1.70 26.50 -7.74
N THR A 78 -1.05 26.19 -6.62
CA THR A 78 -0.04 27.06 -6.02
C THR A 78 1.20 26.29 -5.62
N LYS A 79 2.37 26.76 -6.05
CA LYS A 79 3.68 26.20 -5.68
C LYS A 79 4.77 27.26 -5.84
N ASP A 80 5.69 27.35 -4.88
CA ASP A 80 6.89 28.21 -4.95
C ASP A 80 6.58 29.67 -5.38
N GLY A 81 5.49 30.23 -4.84
CA GLY A 81 5.02 31.59 -5.17
C GLY A 81 4.28 31.74 -6.51
N THR A 82 4.24 30.70 -7.34
CA THR A 82 3.49 30.66 -8.60
C THR A 82 2.07 30.18 -8.38
N THR A 83 1.09 30.94 -8.87
CA THR A 83 -0.34 30.63 -8.82
C THR A 83 -0.89 30.50 -10.23
N ILE A 84 -1.46 29.34 -10.56
CA ILE A 84 -2.08 29.06 -11.86
C ILE A 84 -3.58 28.87 -11.65
N GLU A 85 -4.40 29.62 -12.37
CA GLU A 85 -5.85 29.48 -12.35
C GLU A 85 -6.36 29.04 -13.71
N LEU A 86 -7.16 27.97 -13.75
CA LEU A 86 -7.79 27.47 -14.97
C LEU A 86 -9.29 27.25 -14.74
N VAL A 87 -10.11 27.63 -15.72
CA VAL A 87 -11.56 27.45 -15.67
C VAL A 87 -11.96 26.29 -16.58
N ILE A 88 -12.80 25.38 -16.10
CA ILE A 88 -13.27 24.24 -16.89
C ILE A 88 -13.99 24.74 -18.15
N ASP A 89 -13.72 24.06 -19.27
CA ASP A 89 -14.28 24.34 -20.61
C ASP A 89 -13.83 25.68 -21.23
N LYS A 90 -12.80 26.34 -20.67
CA LYS A 90 -12.21 27.57 -21.23
C LYS A 90 -10.76 27.35 -21.66
N LYS A 91 -10.41 27.79 -22.88
CA LYS A 91 -9.03 27.78 -23.41
C LYS A 91 -8.18 28.97 -22.90
N ALA A 92 -8.39 29.36 -21.66
CA ALA A 92 -7.69 30.46 -21.03
C ALA A 92 -7.29 30.08 -19.60
N ALA A 93 -6.08 30.44 -19.22
CA ALA A 93 -5.57 30.33 -17.86
C ALA A 93 -4.99 31.68 -17.41
N SER A 94 -4.80 31.83 -16.11
CA SER A 94 -4.06 32.93 -15.50
C SER A 94 -2.86 32.37 -14.74
N VAL A 95 -1.68 32.96 -14.91
CA VAL A 95 -0.50 32.66 -14.09
C VAL A 95 -0.07 33.94 -13.41
N ASN A 96 -0.11 33.97 -12.07
CA ASN A 96 0.15 35.14 -11.24
C ASN A 96 -0.66 36.39 -11.68
N GLY A 97 -1.91 36.19 -12.13
CA GLY A 97 -2.80 37.26 -12.58
C GLY A 97 -2.69 37.63 -14.07
N LYS A 98 -1.68 37.11 -14.80
CA LYS A 98 -1.51 37.34 -16.24
C LYS A 98 -2.21 36.26 -17.05
N ALA A 99 -2.98 36.64 -18.07
CA ALA A 99 -3.71 35.70 -18.92
C ALA A 99 -2.81 34.98 -19.96
N PHE A 100 -3.09 33.70 -20.18
CA PHE A 100 -2.45 32.83 -21.17
C PHE A 100 -3.50 32.03 -21.95
N ALA A 101 -3.26 31.81 -23.24
CA ALA A 101 -4.09 30.92 -24.06
C ALA A 101 -3.67 29.46 -23.85
N LEU A 102 -4.64 28.54 -23.86
CA LEU A 102 -4.40 27.10 -23.74
C LEU A 102 -4.67 26.39 -25.07
N GLU A 103 -3.83 25.42 -25.42
CA GLU A 103 -4.05 24.53 -26.57
C GLU A 103 -5.32 23.66 -26.37
N ALA A 104 -5.49 23.15 -25.15
CA ALA A 104 -6.66 22.41 -24.71
C ALA A 104 -7.30 23.06 -23.47
N ALA A 105 -8.64 23.09 -23.44
CA ALA A 105 -9.35 23.53 -22.24
C ALA A 105 -9.26 22.46 -21.14
N PRO A 106 -9.19 22.85 -19.85
CA PRO A 106 -9.44 21.93 -18.75
C PRO A 106 -10.84 21.32 -18.88
N VAL A 107 -10.99 20.03 -18.58
CA VAL A 107 -12.27 19.32 -18.66
C VAL A 107 -12.49 18.48 -17.42
N ILE A 108 -13.73 18.06 -17.17
CA ILE A 108 -14.04 17.06 -16.15
C ILE A 108 -14.36 15.75 -16.86
N VAL A 109 -13.64 14.70 -16.52
CA VAL A 109 -13.79 13.36 -17.08
C VAL A 109 -13.88 12.38 -15.93
N ASP A 110 -14.95 11.59 -15.90
CA ASP A 110 -15.21 10.57 -14.87
C ASP A 110 -15.11 11.14 -13.43
N GLY A 111 -15.54 12.40 -13.26
CA GLY A 111 -15.50 13.12 -11.98
C GLY A 111 -14.14 13.75 -11.64
N SER A 112 -13.09 13.51 -12.43
CA SER A 112 -11.76 14.10 -12.25
C SER A 112 -11.55 15.34 -13.12
N THR A 113 -11.01 16.40 -12.52
CA THR A 113 -10.56 17.58 -13.25
C THR A 113 -9.27 17.25 -14.01
N MET A 114 -9.33 17.29 -15.34
CA MET A 114 -8.22 17.01 -16.25
C MET A 114 -7.62 18.31 -16.75
N LEU A 115 -6.30 18.48 -16.61
CA LEU A 115 -5.58 19.69 -16.98
C LEU A 115 -4.52 19.40 -18.05
N PRO A 116 -4.23 20.36 -18.96
CA PRO A 116 -3.13 20.24 -19.91
C PRO A 116 -1.80 20.11 -19.17
N VAL A 117 -1.20 18.92 -19.22
CA VAL A 117 -0.02 18.59 -18.41
C VAL A 117 1.17 19.48 -18.74
N ARG A 118 1.39 19.74 -20.04
CA ARG A 118 2.49 20.58 -20.53
C ARG A 118 2.41 21.99 -19.95
N PHE A 119 1.27 22.66 -20.16
CA PHE A 119 1.07 24.03 -19.70
C PHE A 119 1.32 24.15 -18.19
N VAL A 120 0.71 23.29 -17.38
CA VAL A 120 0.81 23.39 -15.92
C VAL A 120 2.22 23.05 -15.42
N SER A 121 2.83 21.99 -15.94
CA SER A 121 4.17 21.55 -15.51
C SER A 121 5.25 22.57 -15.87
N GLU A 122 5.21 23.17 -17.06
CA GLU A 122 6.20 24.16 -17.48
C GLU A 122 6.14 25.44 -16.62
N GLN A 123 4.95 25.87 -16.16
CA GLN A 123 4.85 27.01 -15.23
C GLN A 123 5.50 26.74 -13.87
N PHE A 124 5.66 25.46 -13.50
CA PHE A 124 6.39 25.05 -12.29
C PHE A 124 7.84 24.64 -12.57
N GLY A 125 8.38 25.01 -13.74
CA GLY A 125 9.76 24.74 -14.12
C GLY A 125 10.04 23.25 -14.36
N VAL A 126 9.07 22.51 -14.90
CA VAL A 126 9.23 21.10 -15.26
C VAL A 126 9.14 20.92 -16.76
N ASP A 127 10.17 20.32 -17.34
CA ASP A 127 10.24 19.99 -18.76
C ASP A 127 9.29 18.84 -19.09
N VAL A 128 8.54 18.97 -20.19
CA VAL A 128 7.57 17.96 -20.64
C VAL A 128 7.94 17.43 -22.01
N LYS A 129 8.25 16.13 -22.10
CA LYS A 129 8.51 15.43 -23.36
C LYS A 129 7.41 14.43 -23.68
N TRP A 130 6.97 14.42 -24.93
CA TRP A 130 6.07 13.39 -25.47
C TRP A 130 6.89 12.38 -26.25
N ASP A 131 6.67 11.10 -25.98
CA ASP A 131 7.18 9.99 -26.79
C ASP A 131 6.02 9.34 -27.54
N ASN A 132 6.09 9.36 -28.87
CA ASN A 132 4.99 8.90 -29.71
C ASN A 132 4.91 7.37 -29.83
N GLU A 133 6.05 6.67 -29.71
CA GLU A 133 6.13 5.22 -29.88
C GLU A 133 5.55 4.49 -28.66
N SER A 134 5.96 4.88 -27.47
CA SER A 134 5.48 4.35 -26.19
C SER A 134 4.18 5.02 -25.70
N ARG A 135 3.75 6.10 -26.36
CA ARG A 135 2.63 6.98 -25.96
C ARG A 135 2.79 7.47 -24.52
N SER A 136 3.96 8.02 -24.22
CA SER A 136 4.35 8.41 -22.86
C SER A 136 4.61 9.91 -22.74
N VAL A 137 4.20 10.48 -21.62
CA VAL A 137 4.60 11.83 -21.20
C VAL A 137 5.67 11.71 -20.12
N TYR A 138 6.82 12.34 -20.34
CA TYR A 138 7.92 12.43 -19.37
C TYR A 138 8.02 13.84 -18.82
N LEU A 139 7.93 13.95 -17.50
CA LEU A 139 8.09 15.18 -16.73
C LEU A 139 9.47 15.14 -16.06
N LYS A 140 10.32 16.14 -16.30
CA LYS A 140 11.66 16.25 -15.71
C LYS A 140 11.88 17.62 -15.10
N LYS A 141 12.20 17.68 -13.82
CA LYS A 141 12.64 18.94 -13.20
C LYS A 141 14.12 19.17 -13.54
N PRO A 142 14.52 20.35 -14.06
CA PRO A 142 15.93 20.71 -14.15
C PRO A 142 16.55 20.74 -12.76
N GLU A 143 17.68 20.07 -12.61
CA GLU A 143 18.46 20.07 -11.38
C GLU A 143 18.95 21.49 -11.09
N ALA A 144 18.77 21.99 -9.87
CA ALA A 144 19.21 23.34 -9.52
C ALA A 144 20.73 23.42 -9.69
N PRO A 145 21.28 24.46 -10.34
CA PRO A 145 22.73 24.59 -10.44
C PRO A 145 23.33 24.70 -9.04
N ALA A 146 24.38 23.91 -8.80
CA ALA A 146 25.17 23.98 -7.58
C ALA A 146 25.62 25.44 -7.37
N GLN A 147 25.32 25.99 -6.18
CA GLN A 147 25.83 27.30 -5.81
C GLN A 147 27.36 27.23 -5.70
N GLU A 148 28.04 27.91 -6.62
CA GLU A 148 29.47 28.20 -6.55
C GLU A 148 29.74 28.99 -5.26
N VAL A 149 30.46 28.39 -4.31
CA VAL A 149 31.12 29.12 -3.23
C VAL A 149 32.28 29.90 -3.85
N ALA A 150 32.06 31.20 -4.03
CA ALA A 150 33.07 32.13 -4.51
C ALA A 150 34.25 32.21 -3.53
N ALA A 151 35.44 31.90 -4.04
CA ALA A 151 36.72 32.18 -3.40
C ALA A 151 37.09 33.67 -3.59
N GLY A 152 37.53 34.31 -2.52
CA GLY A 152 38.16 35.65 -2.52
C GLY A 152 38.23 36.18 -1.09
N GLY A 153 39.32 35.92 -0.36
CA GLY A 153 40.47 36.83 -0.20
C GLY A 153 40.41 37.42 1.23
N GLN A 154 41.46 37.70 1.99
CA GLN A 154 42.91 37.75 1.79
C GLN A 154 43.51 37.92 3.21
N ALA A 155 44.67 37.32 3.50
CA ALA A 155 45.41 37.55 4.74
C ALA A 155 46.05 38.96 4.77
N PRO A 156 46.28 39.55 5.96
CA PRO A 156 47.66 39.75 6.46
C PRO A 156 47.74 39.63 8.00
N GLY A 157 48.84 39.29 8.68
CA GLY A 157 50.23 39.03 8.31
C GLY A 157 51.04 38.57 9.55
N GLU A 158 52.26 38.11 9.27
CA GLU A 158 53.47 37.84 10.08
C GLU A 158 53.57 38.56 11.46
N LYS A 159 54.27 38.10 12.53
CA LYS A 159 55.45 37.21 12.74
C LYS A 159 55.66 36.98 14.28
N PRO A 160 56.76 36.36 14.81
CA PRO A 160 56.71 35.05 15.47
C PRO A 160 57.36 35.02 16.88
N ALA A 161 57.68 33.80 17.34
CA ALA A 161 58.62 33.42 18.42
C ALA A 161 57.98 33.34 19.83
N ALA A 162 58.37 32.44 20.74
CA ALA A 162 59.53 31.57 20.85
C ALA A 162 59.24 30.43 21.85
N GLY A 163 59.94 29.29 21.70
CA GLY A 163 60.46 28.41 22.77
C GLY A 163 59.46 27.77 23.75
N THR A 164 59.70 26.63 24.39
CA THR A 164 60.85 25.71 24.47
C THR A 164 60.37 24.55 25.35
N GLN A 165 60.84 23.33 25.09
CA GLN A 165 61.12 22.25 26.07
C GLN A 165 59.93 21.67 26.87
N ASP A 166 59.96 20.48 27.45
CA ASP A 166 60.70 19.22 27.31
C ASP A 166 59.83 18.18 28.09
N VAL A 167 60.04 16.91 27.77
CA VAL A 167 59.51 15.66 28.36
C VAL A 167 59.82 15.48 29.89
N PRO A 168 59.54 14.35 30.60
CA PRO A 168 58.45 13.34 30.64
C PRO A 168 57.98 12.94 32.09
N ALA A 169 56.96 12.07 32.15
CA ALA A 169 56.65 10.96 33.10
C ALA A 169 56.97 11.01 34.64
N GLY A 170 55.98 10.61 35.47
CA GLY A 170 56.24 10.02 36.80
C GLY A 170 55.02 9.75 37.72
N GLN A 171 54.76 8.45 37.96
CA GLN A 171 54.26 7.78 39.20
C GLN A 171 52.82 8.08 39.73
N THR A 172 51.88 7.14 39.90
CA THR A 172 51.73 5.85 40.66
C THR A 172 51.63 5.96 42.19
N SER A 173 50.69 5.14 42.73
CA SER A 173 50.38 4.80 44.15
C SER A 173 49.31 5.72 44.78
N SER A 174 48.23 5.30 45.44
CA SER A 174 47.73 4.08 46.13
C SER A 174 46.23 4.33 46.44
N GLY A 175 45.32 3.41 46.78
CA GLY A 175 45.33 1.99 47.11
C GLY A 175 43.87 1.52 47.36
N THR A 176 43.65 0.22 47.16
CA THR A 176 42.43 -0.59 47.40
C THR A 176 42.15 -0.77 48.92
N PRO A 177 41.02 -1.37 49.41
CA PRO A 177 40.73 -2.82 49.23
C PRO A 177 39.23 -3.30 49.28
N VAL A 178 38.89 -4.30 48.41
CA VAL A 178 38.04 -5.55 48.53
C VAL A 178 36.66 -5.55 49.26
N LYS A 179 35.66 -6.47 49.06
CA LYS A 179 35.56 -7.84 48.48
C LYS A 179 34.09 -8.27 48.22
N ALA A 180 33.92 -9.35 47.42
CA ALA A 180 32.78 -10.27 47.17
C ALA A 180 32.15 -10.94 48.43
N GLY A 181 31.05 -11.70 48.45
CA GLY A 181 30.17 -12.36 47.46
C GLY A 181 29.13 -13.26 48.22
N ASP A 182 28.40 -14.11 47.48
CA ASP A 182 27.57 -15.28 47.87
C ASP A 182 26.07 -15.18 48.29
N THR A 183 25.27 -16.05 47.66
CA THR A 183 23.91 -16.60 48.02
C THR A 183 24.12 -17.91 48.84
N PRO A 184 23.16 -18.60 49.54
CA PRO A 184 21.76 -18.92 49.15
C PRO A 184 20.70 -19.22 50.27
N GLN A 185 19.46 -19.54 49.82
CA GLN A 185 18.50 -20.59 50.32
C GLN A 185 17.50 -20.37 51.50
N GLY A 186 16.26 -20.89 51.30
CA GLY A 186 15.23 -21.30 52.31
C GLY A 186 13.89 -20.54 52.21
N GLY A 187 12.76 -21.14 51.78
CA GLY A 187 11.74 -21.91 52.57
C GLY A 187 10.77 -20.94 53.30
N GLU A 188 9.44 -20.95 53.28
CA GLU A 188 8.42 -22.01 53.30
C GLU A 188 6.98 -21.42 53.12
N THR A 189 6.09 -22.22 52.52
CA THR A 189 4.65 -22.52 52.83
C THR A 189 3.51 -21.47 52.90
N ALA A 190 2.38 -21.89 52.31
CA ALA A 190 0.99 -21.91 52.82
C ALA A 190 -0.09 -21.00 52.15
N GLN A 191 -0.88 -21.63 51.28
CA GLN A 191 -2.35 -21.48 51.17
C GLN A 191 -3.02 -22.40 52.23
N PRO A 192 -4.36 -22.50 52.42
CA PRO A 192 -5.51 -21.73 51.92
C PRO A 192 -6.57 -21.43 53.03
N GLU A 193 -7.75 -20.88 52.68
CA GLU A 193 -9.11 -21.29 53.15
C GLU A 193 -10.17 -20.29 52.66
N SER A 194 -11.20 -20.75 51.92
CA SER A 194 -12.59 -21.06 52.37
C SER A 194 -13.45 -19.78 52.56
N GLY A 195 -14.70 -19.64 52.16
CA GLY A 195 -15.74 -20.49 51.59
C GLY A 195 -17.11 -19.82 51.86
N LYS A 196 -18.14 -20.26 51.14
CA LYS A 196 -19.58 -20.21 51.45
C LYS A 196 -20.47 -19.06 50.93
N ALA A 197 -21.63 -19.54 50.46
CA ALA A 197 -22.77 -18.88 49.81
C ALA A 197 -23.94 -18.64 50.78
N ALA A 198 -24.90 -17.78 50.39
CA ALA A 198 -26.37 -18.04 50.39
C ALA A 198 -27.21 -16.73 50.26
N GLU A 199 -27.94 -16.61 49.14
CA GLU A 199 -29.39 -16.34 48.95
C GLU A 199 -30.25 -15.27 49.74
N PRO A 200 -31.44 -14.88 49.20
CA PRO A 200 -31.99 -13.50 49.17
C PRO A 200 -33.18 -13.23 50.12
N PRO A 201 -33.90 -12.08 49.98
CA PRO A 201 -35.30 -12.17 49.55
C PRO A 201 -35.90 -10.98 48.74
N LYS A 202 -36.77 -11.35 47.77
CA LYS A 202 -38.18 -10.97 47.49
C LYS A 202 -38.70 -9.50 47.48
N THR A 203 -39.15 -9.10 46.27
CA THR A 203 -40.45 -8.49 45.84
C THR A 203 -41.29 -7.63 46.77
N VAL A 204 -41.73 -6.45 46.27
CA VAL A 204 -43.10 -5.90 46.44
C VAL A 204 -43.53 -5.11 45.18
N GLU A 205 -44.80 -5.27 44.82
CA GLU A 205 -45.55 -4.70 43.70
C GLU A 205 -45.95 -3.21 43.86
N ASN A 206 -46.37 -2.66 42.72
CA ASN A 206 -46.95 -1.36 42.34
C ASN A 206 -48.26 -0.99 43.11
N PRO A 207 -48.80 0.27 43.04
CA PRO A 207 -49.55 0.72 41.85
C PRO A 207 -49.64 2.25 41.53
N LYS A 208 -49.94 2.55 40.25
CA LYS A 208 -50.82 3.59 39.61
C LYS A 208 -51.05 4.94 40.34
N THR A 209 -51.08 6.13 39.72
CA THR A 209 -51.90 6.62 38.58
C THR A 209 -51.62 8.12 38.36
N GLY A 210 -51.82 8.69 37.16
CA GLY A 210 -52.05 10.15 36.99
C GLY A 210 -51.56 10.81 35.69
N THR A 211 -52.48 10.96 34.74
CA THR A 211 -52.57 11.92 33.59
C THR A 211 -52.34 13.39 34.05
N GLU A 212 -52.05 14.43 33.27
CA GLU A 212 -52.13 14.84 31.85
C GLU A 212 -51.39 16.20 31.74
N GLY A 213 -50.91 16.63 30.56
CA GLY A 213 -50.50 18.03 30.36
C GLY A 213 -49.54 18.27 29.18
N ALA A 214 -50.10 18.72 28.05
CA ALA A 214 -49.45 18.92 26.76
C ALA A 214 -48.55 20.18 26.67
N ALA A 215 -47.52 20.12 25.82
CA ALA A 215 -47.08 21.21 24.92
C ALA A 215 -46.13 20.67 23.82
N ASP A 216 -46.36 21.15 22.60
CA ASP A 216 -45.80 20.74 21.30
C ASP A 216 -44.48 21.54 20.98
N PRO A 217 -43.93 21.54 19.75
CA PRO A 217 -42.80 20.74 19.27
C PRO A 217 -41.50 21.54 19.08
N LEU A 218 -40.33 20.89 19.15
CA LEU A 218 -39.06 21.46 18.66
C LEU A 218 -38.16 20.42 17.97
N ALA A 219 -37.88 20.67 16.70
CA ALA A 219 -36.70 20.19 15.98
C ALA A 219 -35.60 21.29 16.00
N PRO A 220 -34.42 21.09 15.37
CA PRO A 220 -33.31 20.28 15.83
C PRO A 220 -32.04 21.13 16.09
N GLY A 221 -31.29 20.81 17.15
CA GLY A 221 -30.07 21.53 17.55
C GLY A 221 -28.79 20.97 16.94
N LYS A 222 -27.99 21.85 16.32
CA LYS A 222 -26.57 21.67 15.97
C LYS A 222 -25.67 21.88 17.20
N GLY A 223 -24.48 21.26 17.20
CA GLY A 223 -23.31 21.62 18.04
C GLY A 223 -22.60 20.37 18.56
N GLN A 224 -21.49 19.90 17.95
CA GLN A 224 -20.11 20.33 18.14
C GLN A 224 -19.54 20.19 19.58
N SER A 225 -18.50 19.33 19.64
CA SER A 225 -17.26 19.40 20.41
C SER A 225 -17.24 19.41 21.96
N ALA A 226 -16.58 18.36 22.47
CA ALA A 226 -15.42 18.38 23.38
C ALA A 226 -15.40 19.33 24.59
N VAL A 227 -15.30 18.78 25.81
CA VAL A 227 -14.63 19.39 27.00
C VAL A 227 -14.32 18.28 28.07
N PRO A 228 -13.51 18.50 29.14
CA PRO A 228 -12.03 18.40 29.26
C PRO A 228 -11.57 17.36 30.32
N PRO A 229 -10.30 17.41 30.79
CA PRO A 229 -10.14 17.86 32.18
C PRO A 229 -9.05 18.93 32.37
N THR A 230 -9.39 19.95 33.16
CA THR A 230 -8.50 20.82 33.96
C THR A 230 -8.16 20.09 35.27
N GLY A 231 -7.04 20.26 35.96
CA GLY A 231 -5.84 21.09 35.82
C GLY A 231 -4.99 20.83 37.07
N GLY A 232 -3.66 20.75 36.91
CA GLY A 232 -2.69 20.68 38.00
C GLY A 232 -1.43 21.41 37.55
N VAL A 233 -1.06 22.44 38.30
CA VAL A 233 -0.14 23.51 37.91
C VAL A 233 1.34 23.10 38.04
N LEU A 234 2.06 23.43 36.97
CA LEU A 234 3.48 23.76 36.77
C LEU A 234 4.43 23.82 37.99
N THR A 235 5.58 23.15 37.87
CA THR A 235 6.92 23.78 37.89
C THR A 235 7.95 22.90 37.16
N GLY A 236 8.86 23.54 36.40
CA GLY A 236 10.24 23.08 36.25
C GLY A 236 10.62 22.22 35.05
N GLU A 237 11.40 22.85 34.15
CA GLU A 237 12.58 22.30 33.46
C GLU A 237 12.47 21.64 32.07
N LYS A 238 13.05 22.40 31.13
CA LYS A 238 13.98 22.03 30.04
C LYS A 238 13.51 21.06 28.95
N ASN A 239 13.24 21.67 27.79
CA ASN A 239 13.36 21.09 26.45
C ASN A 239 14.67 20.30 26.29
N VAL A 240 14.55 19.02 25.94
CA VAL A 240 15.58 18.26 25.24
C VAL A 240 15.03 17.98 23.84
N THR A 241 15.73 18.52 22.85
CA THR A 241 15.54 18.29 21.41
C THR A 241 15.81 16.81 21.08
N PRO A 242 14.98 16.13 20.26
CA PRO A 242 15.36 14.84 19.71
C PRO A 242 16.43 15.03 18.63
N GLU A 243 17.56 14.44 18.93
CA GLU A 243 18.77 14.27 18.16
C GLU A 243 18.51 13.81 16.72
N GLU A 244 19.19 14.46 15.79
CA GLU A 244 19.25 14.14 14.37
C GLU A 244 19.69 12.69 14.19
N ALA A 245 18.76 11.83 13.77
CA ALA A 245 19.12 10.54 13.20
C ALA A 245 19.86 10.83 11.88
N GLN A 246 21.19 10.73 11.93
CA GLN A 246 22.08 10.80 10.79
C GLN A 246 21.59 9.84 9.70
N SER A 247 21.04 10.44 8.64
CA SER A 247 20.89 9.83 7.33
C SER A 247 22.29 9.45 6.86
N THR A 248 22.65 8.18 7.03
CA THR A 248 23.77 7.60 6.28
C THR A 248 23.41 7.71 4.81
N GLY A 249 24.19 8.52 4.08
CA GLY A 249 23.90 8.84 2.69
C GLY A 249 23.77 7.57 1.86
N GLU A 250 22.57 7.33 1.34
CA GLU A 250 22.41 6.50 0.16
C GLU A 250 23.10 7.23 -0.99
N GLN A 251 24.30 6.78 -1.34
CA GLN A 251 24.90 7.13 -2.62
C GLN A 251 23.94 6.66 -3.72
N GLU A 252 23.28 7.61 -4.36
CA GLU A 252 22.55 7.39 -5.60
C GLU A 252 23.54 6.85 -6.63
N ALA A 253 23.38 5.57 -6.98
CA ALA A 253 24.05 5.01 -8.15
C ALA A 253 23.58 5.81 -9.37
N SER A 254 24.54 6.31 -10.14
CA SER A 254 24.32 6.99 -11.41
C SER A 254 23.30 6.24 -12.28
N GLY A 255 22.57 6.96 -13.13
CA GLY A 255 21.67 6.40 -14.15
C GLY A 255 22.39 5.61 -15.25
N GLN A 256 23.38 4.81 -14.88
CA GLN A 256 24.17 3.95 -15.71
C GLN A 256 23.48 2.58 -15.77
N ILE A 257 23.13 2.16 -16.99
CA ILE A 257 22.56 0.85 -17.24
C ILE A 257 23.63 -0.20 -16.92
N ALA A 258 23.34 -1.08 -15.96
CA ALA A 258 24.23 -2.16 -15.57
C ALA A 258 24.27 -3.24 -16.64
N THR A 259 25.44 -3.85 -16.84
CA THR A 259 25.57 -5.00 -17.75
C THR A 259 25.70 -6.28 -16.94
N VAL A 260 24.72 -7.17 -17.02
CA VAL A 260 24.77 -8.50 -16.37
C VAL A 260 25.77 -9.37 -17.14
N GLN A 261 26.91 -9.65 -16.52
CA GLN A 261 28.02 -10.38 -17.13
C GLN A 261 27.87 -11.89 -16.97
N SER A 262 27.35 -12.34 -15.83
CA SER A 262 27.14 -13.76 -15.58
C SER A 262 26.00 -14.02 -14.61
N ILE A 263 25.31 -15.12 -14.84
CA ILE A 263 24.33 -15.70 -13.93
C ILE A 263 24.81 -17.14 -13.68
N THR A 264 24.98 -17.50 -12.43
CA THR A 264 25.47 -18.83 -12.04
C THR A 264 24.69 -19.37 -10.85
N MET A 265 24.61 -20.68 -10.76
CA MET A 265 23.96 -21.37 -9.65
C MET A 265 24.90 -22.43 -9.09
N ASN A 266 25.22 -22.33 -7.80
CA ASN A 266 26.02 -23.32 -7.08
C ASN A 266 25.21 -23.85 -5.89
N GLY A 267 24.69 -25.08 -6.03
CA GLY A 267 23.70 -25.61 -5.11
C GLY A 267 22.47 -24.70 -5.04
N ASP A 268 22.13 -24.25 -3.83
CA ASP A 268 21.00 -23.33 -3.59
C ASP A 268 21.40 -21.84 -3.65
N VAL A 269 22.60 -21.51 -4.13
CA VAL A 269 23.11 -20.13 -4.20
C VAL A 269 23.17 -19.64 -5.65
N LEU A 270 22.32 -18.65 -5.95
CA LEU A 270 22.36 -17.83 -7.16
C LEU A 270 23.43 -16.74 -7.00
N SER A 271 24.26 -16.54 -8.03
CA SER A 271 25.14 -15.37 -8.16
C SER A 271 24.91 -14.70 -9.50
N ILE A 272 24.63 -13.39 -9.45
CA ILE A 272 24.45 -12.50 -10.59
C ILE A 272 25.55 -11.45 -10.50
N GLN A 273 26.46 -11.44 -11.47
CA GLN A 273 27.54 -10.45 -11.54
C GLN A 273 27.19 -9.40 -12.60
N SER A 274 27.09 -8.13 -12.20
CA SER A 274 27.10 -7.00 -13.12
C SER A 274 28.52 -6.46 -13.32
N ASP A 275 28.67 -5.44 -14.16
CA ASP A 275 29.87 -4.62 -14.22
C ASP A 275 30.19 -3.95 -12.86
N ASN A 276 31.46 -3.58 -12.68
CA ASN A 276 32.19 -3.49 -11.40
C ASN A 276 31.75 -2.40 -10.39
N GLY A 277 30.49 -1.97 -10.38
CA GLY A 277 30.04 -0.97 -9.40
C GLY A 277 28.53 -0.74 -9.27
N THR A 278 27.71 -1.16 -10.24
CA THR A 278 26.28 -0.86 -10.19
C THR A 278 25.53 -1.90 -9.35
N LEU A 279 25.09 -1.52 -8.15
CA LEU A 279 24.24 -2.38 -7.33
C LEU A 279 22.82 -2.40 -7.89
N LEU A 280 22.40 -3.56 -8.39
CA LEU A 280 21.04 -3.76 -8.89
C LEU A 280 20.02 -3.78 -7.74
N LYS A 281 18.84 -3.18 -7.95
CA LYS A 281 17.68 -3.27 -7.04
C LYS A 281 16.65 -4.25 -7.63
N PRO A 282 16.75 -5.55 -7.31
CA PRO A 282 15.92 -6.60 -7.90
C PRO A 282 14.47 -6.53 -7.41
N GLY A 283 13.51 -6.72 -8.32
CA GLY A 283 12.14 -7.09 -7.98
C GLY A 283 12.00 -8.61 -7.98
N VAL A 284 11.47 -9.20 -6.90
CA VAL A 284 11.27 -10.66 -6.80
C VAL A 284 9.79 -10.98 -6.60
N PHE A 285 9.26 -11.90 -7.38
CA PHE A 285 7.90 -12.41 -7.19
C PHE A 285 7.79 -13.89 -7.54
N ARG A 286 6.78 -14.56 -6.99
CA ARG A 286 6.52 -15.99 -7.20
C ARG A 286 5.40 -16.20 -8.19
N LEU A 287 5.48 -17.29 -8.96
CA LEU A 287 4.34 -17.88 -9.65
C LEU A 287 4.15 -19.31 -9.15
N ALA A 288 2.94 -19.67 -8.77
CA ALA A 288 2.58 -21.06 -8.48
C ALA A 288 2.19 -21.79 -9.78
N ASN A 289 2.23 -23.12 -9.75
CA ASN A 289 1.69 -24.01 -10.79
C ASN A 289 2.23 -23.75 -12.23
N PRO A 290 3.51 -24.09 -12.54
CA PRO A 290 4.53 -24.67 -11.66
C PRO A 290 5.23 -23.61 -10.80
N GLU A 291 5.84 -24.06 -9.68
CA GLU A 291 6.57 -23.20 -8.75
C GLU A 291 7.74 -22.50 -9.44
N ARG A 292 7.72 -21.17 -9.42
CA ARG A 292 8.73 -20.32 -10.03
C ARG A 292 9.05 -19.12 -9.17
N LEU A 293 10.33 -18.74 -9.13
CA LEU A 293 10.78 -17.42 -8.68
C LEU A 293 11.19 -16.60 -9.90
N ILE A 294 10.64 -15.39 -10.00
CA ILE A 294 10.97 -14.41 -11.02
C ILE A 294 11.77 -13.30 -10.36
N ILE A 295 12.90 -12.96 -10.98
CA ILE A 295 13.80 -11.91 -10.52
C ILE A 295 13.94 -10.93 -11.70
N ASP A 296 13.37 -9.76 -11.54
CA ASP A 296 13.52 -8.65 -12.48
C ASP A 296 14.63 -7.74 -12.00
N LEU A 297 15.52 -7.37 -12.91
CA LEU A 297 16.64 -6.47 -12.71
C LEU A 297 16.40 -5.23 -13.59
N PRO A 298 15.70 -4.20 -13.08
CA PRO A 298 15.52 -2.94 -13.79
C PRO A 298 16.85 -2.18 -13.94
N GLY A 299 16.97 -1.41 -15.02
CA GLY A 299 18.20 -0.70 -15.35
C GLY A 299 19.36 -1.60 -15.74
N ALA A 300 19.08 -2.79 -16.29
CA ALA A 300 20.07 -3.78 -16.67
C ALA A 300 19.91 -4.28 -18.11
N VAL A 301 21.03 -4.66 -18.73
CA VAL A 301 21.08 -5.38 -20.01
C VAL A 301 21.92 -6.66 -19.89
N LEU A 302 21.78 -7.56 -20.86
CA LEU A 302 22.60 -8.78 -20.94
C LEU A 302 23.98 -8.46 -21.54
N GLY A 303 25.04 -8.91 -20.87
CA GLY A 303 26.39 -8.87 -21.41
C GLY A 303 26.57 -9.86 -22.57
N ASP A 304 27.62 -9.65 -23.37
CA ASP A 304 27.84 -10.33 -24.64
C ASP A 304 27.77 -11.87 -24.56
N LYS A 305 28.30 -12.46 -23.48
CA LYS A 305 28.26 -13.91 -23.26
C LYS A 305 26.84 -14.44 -23.08
N LEU A 306 26.02 -13.75 -22.30
CA LEU A 306 24.62 -14.12 -22.08
C LEU A 306 23.80 -13.87 -23.35
N THR A 307 24.06 -12.75 -24.04
CA THR A 307 23.42 -12.42 -25.32
C THR A 307 23.74 -13.44 -26.41
N ALA A 308 25.00 -13.88 -26.53
CA ALA A 308 25.40 -14.92 -27.47
C ALA A 308 24.69 -16.25 -27.22
N ASN A 309 24.49 -16.61 -25.95
CA ASN A 309 23.78 -17.84 -25.56
C ASN A 309 22.26 -17.81 -25.83
N LEU A 310 21.69 -16.67 -26.25
CA LEU A 310 20.31 -16.62 -26.72
C LEU A 310 20.16 -17.30 -28.09
N ASN A 311 21.19 -17.35 -28.94
CA ASN A 311 21.16 -18.01 -30.25
C ASN A 311 19.91 -17.69 -31.12
N GLY A 312 19.45 -16.43 -31.11
CA GLY A 312 18.25 -15.99 -31.84
C GLY A 312 16.90 -16.30 -31.16
N LEU A 313 16.93 -16.94 -29.99
CA LEU A 313 15.77 -17.12 -29.11
C LEU A 313 15.54 -15.85 -28.26
N LYS A 314 14.32 -15.71 -27.76
CA LYS A 314 13.97 -14.62 -26.81
C LYS A 314 14.48 -14.87 -25.39
N GLU A 315 14.90 -16.10 -25.09
CA GLU A 315 15.38 -16.52 -23.78
C GLU A 315 16.59 -17.45 -23.89
N GLY A 316 17.47 -17.39 -22.89
CA GLY A 316 18.58 -18.31 -22.69
C GLY A 316 18.28 -19.27 -21.54
N LYS A 317 18.94 -20.44 -21.56
CA LYS A 317 18.88 -21.45 -20.50
C LYS A 317 20.28 -21.67 -19.94
N LEU A 318 20.38 -21.87 -18.63
CA LEU A 318 21.64 -22.21 -17.98
C LEU A 318 21.67 -23.69 -17.59
N PRO A 319 22.85 -24.33 -17.59
CA PRO A 319 22.99 -25.71 -17.12
C PRO A 319 22.63 -25.80 -15.63
N LEU A 320 22.02 -26.91 -15.26
CA LEU A 320 21.59 -27.19 -13.89
C LEU A 320 22.64 -28.00 -13.14
N THR A 321 22.80 -27.69 -11.86
CA THR A 321 23.65 -28.45 -10.93
C THR A 321 22.85 -29.41 -10.04
N GLY A 322 21.52 -29.43 -10.15
CA GLY A 322 20.59 -30.27 -9.38
C GLY A 322 20.02 -29.57 -8.14
N GLY A 323 19.12 -30.24 -7.41
CA GLY A 323 18.54 -29.75 -6.15
C GLY A 323 17.15 -29.12 -6.27
N THR A 324 16.91 -28.05 -5.51
CA THR A 324 15.61 -27.35 -5.44
C THR A 324 15.25 -26.63 -6.74
N VAL A 325 16.26 -26.15 -7.47
CA VAL A 325 16.08 -25.46 -8.75
C VAL A 325 16.13 -26.48 -9.90
N THR A 326 15.04 -26.59 -10.63
CA THR A 326 14.82 -27.54 -11.73
C THR A 326 14.93 -26.90 -13.11
N GLY A 327 15.08 -25.58 -13.17
CA GLY A 327 15.24 -24.82 -14.41
C GLY A 327 15.75 -23.41 -14.14
N ILE A 328 16.63 -22.90 -15.00
CA ILE A 328 17.07 -21.50 -14.96
C ILE A 328 16.98 -20.92 -16.36
N ARG A 329 16.16 -19.88 -16.49
CA ARG A 329 15.96 -19.13 -17.74
C ARG A 329 16.26 -17.67 -17.51
N TYR A 330 16.73 -16.99 -18.55
CA TYR A 330 16.93 -15.55 -18.52
C TYR A 330 16.62 -14.90 -19.87
N SER A 331 16.28 -13.62 -19.84
CA SER A 331 15.98 -12.84 -21.04
C SER A 331 16.17 -11.35 -20.79
N LEU A 332 16.42 -10.57 -21.85
CA LEU A 332 16.13 -9.13 -21.83
C LEU A 332 14.61 -8.98 -21.99
N PHE A 333 13.89 -8.92 -20.86
CA PHE A 333 12.44 -8.96 -20.81
C PHE A 333 11.81 -7.69 -21.40
N SER A 334 12.38 -6.53 -21.08
CA SER A 334 12.02 -5.26 -21.72
C SER A 334 13.30 -4.55 -22.14
N LYS A 335 13.48 -4.37 -23.46
CA LYS A 335 14.59 -3.58 -24.01
C LYS A 335 14.40 -2.08 -23.74
N GLU A 336 13.15 -1.62 -23.81
CA GLU A 336 12.77 -0.22 -23.58
C GLU A 336 13.02 0.20 -22.13
N ASP A 337 12.56 -0.63 -21.18
CA ASP A 337 12.71 -0.36 -19.74
C ASP A 337 14.05 -0.86 -19.18
N SER A 338 14.89 -1.47 -20.02
CA SER A 338 16.15 -2.14 -19.62
C SER A 338 15.93 -3.09 -18.44
N ILE A 339 15.08 -4.11 -18.63
CA ILE A 339 14.82 -5.12 -17.60
C ILE A 339 15.39 -6.45 -18.06
N VAL A 340 16.35 -6.97 -17.31
CA VAL A 340 16.74 -8.39 -17.39
C VAL A 340 15.85 -9.19 -16.45
N ARG A 341 15.23 -10.25 -16.95
CA ARG A 341 14.45 -11.20 -16.15
C ARG A 341 15.17 -12.51 -16.03
N ILE A 342 15.24 -13.05 -14.82
CA ILE A 342 15.71 -14.39 -14.50
C ILE A 342 14.53 -15.17 -13.91
N VAL A 343 14.35 -16.40 -14.36
CA VAL A 343 13.29 -17.30 -13.91
C VAL A 343 13.94 -18.58 -13.38
N LEU A 344 13.67 -18.88 -12.11
CA LEU A 344 14.04 -20.13 -11.49
C LEU A 344 12.79 -21.01 -11.42
N ASP A 345 12.79 -22.13 -12.13
CA ASP A 345 11.78 -23.17 -11.96
C ASP A 345 12.18 -24.03 -10.73
N LEU A 346 11.24 -24.33 -9.85
CA LEU A 346 11.50 -24.98 -8.55
C LEU A 346 10.75 -26.33 -8.42
N SER A 347 11.36 -27.28 -7.70
CA SER A 347 10.72 -28.58 -7.37
C SER A 347 9.75 -28.49 -6.19
N GLN A 348 9.86 -27.43 -5.38
CA GLN A 348 9.05 -27.20 -4.18
C GLN A 348 9.00 -25.70 -3.89
N ARG A 349 8.10 -25.31 -2.99
CA ARG A 349 7.97 -23.92 -2.57
C ARG A 349 9.24 -23.45 -1.85
N SER A 350 9.91 -22.44 -2.40
CA SER A 350 11.15 -21.89 -1.82
C SER A 350 11.26 -20.40 -2.02
N ASP A 351 11.70 -19.68 -0.98
CA ASP A 351 11.90 -18.23 -1.00
C ASP A 351 13.35 -17.90 -1.41
N LEU A 352 13.59 -16.67 -1.84
CA LEU A 352 14.90 -16.19 -2.25
C LEU A 352 15.37 -15.06 -1.33
N SER A 353 16.42 -15.31 -0.57
CA SER A 353 17.08 -14.30 0.26
C SER A 353 18.20 -13.65 -0.56
N LEU A 354 17.98 -12.41 -1.02
CA LEU A 354 18.96 -11.65 -1.78
C LEU A 354 19.87 -10.81 -0.88
N ALA A 355 21.15 -10.72 -1.24
CA ALA A 355 22.15 -9.88 -0.57
C ALA A 355 23.25 -9.46 -1.55
N ALA A 356 23.93 -8.35 -1.26
CA ALA A 356 25.15 -8.00 -1.98
C ALA A 356 26.21 -9.10 -1.80
N GLY A 357 26.89 -9.46 -2.88
CA GLY A 357 27.98 -10.42 -2.89
C GLY A 357 29.31 -9.82 -2.40
N ALA A 358 30.36 -10.63 -2.45
CA ALA A 358 31.69 -10.22 -1.99
C ALA A 358 32.39 -9.29 -2.98
N LYS A 359 32.02 -9.35 -4.27
CA LYS A 359 32.59 -8.53 -5.34
C LYS A 359 31.68 -7.33 -5.65
N PRO A 360 32.25 -6.17 -6.04
CA PRO A 360 31.46 -5.05 -6.55
C PRO A 360 30.53 -5.48 -7.70
N GLY A 361 29.26 -5.08 -7.64
CA GLY A 361 28.25 -5.46 -8.64
C GLY A 361 27.77 -6.92 -8.55
N GLU A 362 28.19 -7.69 -7.54
CA GLU A 362 27.66 -9.04 -7.32
C GLU A 362 26.38 -8.98 -6.47
N LEU A 363 25.33 -9.62 -6.95
CA LEU A 363 24.11 -9.91 -6.22
C LEU A 363 24.05 -11.43 -6.00
N THR A 364 23.98 -11.84 -4.73
CA THR A 364 23.83 -13.25 -4.35
C THR A 364 22.44 -13.51 -3.83
N GLY A 365 21.94 -14.72 -4.07
CA GLY A 365 20.61 -15.14 -3.66
C GLY A 365 20.63 -16.56 -3.12
N LYS A 366 20.23 -16.75 -1.86
CA LYS A 366 20.09 -18.08 -1.29
C LYS A 366 18.64 -18.55 -1.40
N ILE A 367 18.43 -19.66 -2.08
CA ILE A 367 17.16 -20.38 -2.05
C ILE A 367 17.02 -21.04 -0.68
N VAL A 368 15.91 -20.74 -0.01
CA VAL A 368 15.59 -21.30 1.29
C VAL A 368 14.20 -21.94 1.26
N PRO A 369 13.93 -22.98 2.07
CA PRO A 369 12.59 -23.54 2.18
C PRO A 369 11.57 -22.44 2.46
N GLY A 370 10.53 -22.37 1.62
CA GLY A 370 9.52 -21.34 1.74
C GLY A 370 8.53 -21.66 2.85
N LYS A 371 7.88 -20.65 3.42
CA LYS A 371 6.84 -20.88 4.42
C LYS A 371 5.71 -21.75 3.82
N THR A 372 5.40 -22.87 4.46
CA THR A 372 4.37 -23.83 3.99
C THR A 372 3.01 -23.64 4.67
N ARG A 373 2.97 -22.93 5.80
CA ARG A 373 1.75 -22.65 6.57
C ARG A 373 1.68 -21.18 6.99
N PHE A 374 0.52 -20.54 6.80
CA PHE A 374 0.30 -19.11 7.07
C PHE A 374 -0.76 -18.93 8.13
N ARG A 375 -0.55 -17.98 9.04
CA ARG A 375 -1.50 -17.59 10.06
C ARG A 375 -2.25 -16.35 9.60
N VAL A 376 -3.57 -16.43 9.51
CA VAL A 376 -4.42 -15.30 9.13
C VAL A 376 -5.36 -15.01 10.29
N VAL A 377 -5.32 -13.77 10.77
CA VAL A 377 -6.23 -13.31 11.82
C VAL A 377 -7.40 -12.58 11.18
N ILE A 378 -8.61 -13.07 11.45
CA ILE A 378 -9.86 -12.43 11.05
C ILE A 378 -10.47 -11.78 12.30
N ASP A 379 -10.50 -10.45 12.30
CA ASP A 379 -11.04 -9.66 13.39
C ASP A 379 -12.50 -9.28 13.10
N ALA A 380 -13.42 -9.77 13.93
CA ALA A 380 -14.82 -9.36 13.90
C ALA A 380 -14.98 -8.13 14.80
N GLY A 381 -15.19 -6.95 14.23
CA GLY A 381 -15.34 -5.69 14.98
C GLY A 381 -16.39 -5.76 16.09
N HIS A 382 -16.26 -4.91 17.12
CA HIS A 382 -17.24 -4.79 18.21
C HIS A 382 -17.47 -6.10 18.99
N GLY A 383 -18.65 -6.28 19.61
CA GLY A 383 -19.04 -7.49 20.34
C GLY A 383 -19.49 -7.19 21.76
N GLY A 384 -20.31 -8.06 22.35
CA GLY A 384 -20.80 -7.93 23.72
C GLY A 384 -21.46 -6.58 23.99
N LYS A 385 -20.87 -5.81 24.91
CA LYS A 385 -21.34 -4.46 25.31
C LYS A 385 -21.24 -3.41 24.20
N ASP A 386 -20.37 -3.61 23.21
CA ASP A 386 -20.22 -2.72 22.08
C ASP A 386 -21.03 -3.27 20.90
N SER A 387 -22.13 -2.59 20.56
CA SER A 387 -22.98 -2.97 19.43
C SER A 387 -22.38 -2.61 18.07
N GLY A 388 -21.37 -1.76 18.04
CA GLY A 388 -21.03 -0.96 16.86
C GLY A 388 -22.18 -0.06 16.44
N ALA A 389 -22.17 0.32 15.17
CA ALA A 389 -23.24 1.13 14.58
C ALA A 389 -24.59 0.41 14.60
N ILE A 390 -25.66 1.20 14.72
CA ILE A 390 -27.04 0.72 14.59
C ILE A 390 -27.54 1.08 13.19
N SER A 391 -28.01 0.09 12.45
CA SER A 391 -28.52 0.26 11.10
C SER A 391 -29.83 1.05 11.07
N ILE A 392 -30.20 1.54 9.89
CA ILE A 392 -31.50 2.18 9.66
C ILE A 392 -32.69 1.27 10.05
N GLN A 393 -32.53 -0.05 9.97
CA GLN A 393 -33.52 -1.06 10.38
C GLN A 393 -33.31 -1.57 11.81
N LYS A 394 -32.53 -0.84 12.62
CA LYS A 394 -32.24 -1.15 14.03
C LYS A 394 -31.48 -2.46 14.25
N ARG A 395 -30.78 -2.97 13.24
CA ARG A 395 -29.85 -4.10 13.39
C ARG A 395 -28.50 -3.61 13.90
N LYS A 396 -27.75 -4.47 14.59
CA LYS A 396 -26.44 -4.12 15.16
C LYS A 396 -25.33 -4.53 14.21
N GLU A 397 -24.31 -3.69 14.08
CA GLU A 397 -23.12 -3.97 13.29
C GLU A 397 -22.42 -5.25 13.77
N LYS A 398 -22.28 -5.42 15.09
CA LYS A 398 -21.59 -6.57 15.69
C LYS A 398 -22.10 -7.94 15.23
N ASP A 399 -23.38 -8.03 14.88
CA ASP A 399 -24.04 -9.26 14.44
C ASP A 399 -23.66 -9.56 12.98
N TYR A 400 -23.73 -8.53 12.11
CA TYR A 400 -23.30 -8.62 10.72
C TYR A 400 -21.82 -8.98 10.60
N VAL A 401 -20.94 -8.26 11.30
CA VAL A 401 -19.48 -8.47 11.18
C VAL A 401 -19.06 -9.82 11.73
N LEU A 402 -19.73 -10.34 12.78
CA LEU A 402 -19.48 -11.70 13.26
C LEU A 402 -19.88 -12.74 12.22
N GLN A 403 -21.06 -12.60 11.61
CA GLN A 403 -21.53 -13.52 10.58
C GLN A 403 -20.59 -13.52 9.37
N GLN A 404 -20.19 -12.33 8.92
CA GLN A 404 -19.27 -12.16 7.79
C GLN A 404 -17.88 -12.74 8.10
N ALA A 405 -17.35 -12.50 9.29
CA ALA A 405 -16.06 -13.03 9.74
C ALA A 405 -16.06 -14.56 9.84
N ARG A 406 -17.14 -15.19 10.31
CA ARG A 406 -17.27 -16.66 10.34
C ARG A 406 -17.25 -17.25 8.93
N LYS A 407 -18.01 -16.68 7.99
CA LYS A 407 -18.02 -17.12 6.58
C LYS A 407 -16.62 -17.07 5.96
N ILE A 408 -15.88 -15.99 6.20
CA ILE A 408 -14.48 -15.87 5.76
C ILE A 408 -13.61 -16.95 6.42
N ALA A 409 -13.71 -17.10 7.74
CA ALA A 409 -12.90 -18.06 8.48
C ALA A 409 -13.14 -19.51 8.05
N ASP A 410 -14.40 -19.90 7.82
CA ASP A 410 -14.77 -21.25 7.43
C ASP A 410 -14.28 -21.58 6.01
N LEU A 411 -14.34 -20.62 5.09
CA LEU A 411 -13.76 -20.76 3.75
C LEU A 411 -12.22 -20.88 3.80
N LEU A 412 -11.54 -20.07 4.62
CA LEU A 412 -10.07 -20.13 4.76
C LEU A 412 -9.62 -21.47 5.35
N LYS A 413 -10.34 -22.03 6.33
CA LYS A 413 -10.02 -23.32 6.98
C LYS A 413 -10.04 -24.52 6.02
N THR A 414 -10.66 -24.40 4.85
CA THR A 414 -10.63 -25.46 3.83
C THR A 414 -9.25 -25.66 3.21
N ASP A 415 -8.35 -24.70 3.36
CA ASP A 415 -6.98 -24.77 2.86
C ASP A 415 -6.03 -25.18 3.98
N SER A 416 -5.46 -26.39 3.91
CA SER A 416 -4.56 -26.93 4.95
C SER A 416 -3.28 -26.13 5.14
N ARG A 417 -2.94 -25.24 4.20
CA ARG A 417 -1.81 -24.30 4.29
C ARG A 417 -2.14 -23.08 5.16
N LEU A 418 -3.39 -22.91 5.59
CA LEU A 418 -3.83 -21.78 6.41
C LEU A 418 -4.17 -22.23 7.83
N GLU A 419 -3.70 -21.46 8.79
CA GLU A 419 -4.14 -21.45 10.17
C GLU A 419 -4.96 -20.17 10.39
N VAL A 420 -6.24 -20.34 10.69
CA VAL A 420 -7.18 -19.22 10.81
C VAL A 420 -7.47 -18.97 12.28
N ILE A 421 -7.23 -17.74 12.72
CA ILE A 421 -7.50 -17.30 14.08
C ILE A 421 -8.55 -16.21 14.01
N MET A 422 -9.63 -16.33 14.78
CA MET A 422 -10.62 -15.25 14.91
C MET A 422 -10.37 -14.51 16.23
N THR A 423 -10.45 -13.17 16.24
CA THR A 423 -10.35 -12.43 17.50
C THR A 423 -11.48 -12.82 18.45
N ARG A 424 -12.72 -12.89 17.94
CA ARG A 424 -13.88 -13.48 18.62
C ARG A 424 -14.62 -14.43 17.70
N SER A 425 -15.15 -15.50 18.27
CA SER A 425 -15.98 -16.49 17.57
C SER A 425 -17.38 -16.60 18.17
N ASP A 426 -17.82 -15.58 18.90
CA ASP A 426 -19.14 -15.39 19.50
C ASP A 426 -19.37 -13.89 19.78
N ASP A 427 -20.43 -13.55 20.53
CA ASP A 427 -20.77 -12.17 20.91
C ASP A 427 -19.97 -11.68 22.14
N THR A 428 -18.67 -11.99 22.19
CA THR A 428 -17.76 -11.50 23.23
C THR A 428 -17.20 -10.13 22.87
N PHE A 429 -17.15 -9.22 23.85
CA PHE A 429 -16.45 -7.95 23.70
C PHE A 429 -14.94 -8.13 23.89
N ILE A 430 -14.14 -7.60 22.97
CA ILE A 430 -12.67 -7.57 23.05
C ILE A 430 -12.19 -6.14 22.86
N GLU A 431 -11.38 -5.66 23.79
CA GLU A 431 -10.72 -4.35 23.71
C GLU A 431 -9.79 -4.26 22.48
N LEU A 432 -9.62 -3.05 21.94
CA LEU A 432 -8.80 -2.84 20.73
C LEU A 432 -7.36 -3.34 20.89
N GLY A 433 -6.78 -3.19 22.09
CA GLY A 433 -5.47 -3.74 22.48
C GLY A 433 -5.41 -5.25 22.30
N GLY A 434 -6.35 -5.98 22.94
CA GLY A 434 -6.39 -7.44 22.91
C GLY A 434 -6.50 -8.04 21.51
N ARG A 435 -7.14 -7.33 20.56
CA ARG A 435 -7.22 -7.75 19.15
C ARG A 435 -5.85 -7.72 18.46
N ALA A 436 -5.11 -6.63 18.64
CA ALA A 436 -3.79 -6.47 18.08
C ALA A 436 -2.77 -7.40 18.78
N ASP A 437 -2.84 -7.51 20.10
CA ASP A 437 -1.97 -8.39 20.90
C ASP A 437 -2.15 -9.86 20.51
N LEU A 438 -3.39 -10.31 20.30
CA LEU A 438 -3.66 -11.66 19.80
C LEU A 438 -2.99 -11.89 18.45
N ALA A 439 -3.10 -10.95 17.51
CA ALA A 439 -2.50 -11.09 16.19
C ALA A 439 -0.96 -11.08 16.22
N ASN A 440 -0.39 -10.23 17.07
CA ASN A 440 1.06 -10.10 17.26
C ASN A 440 1.64 -11.35 17.95
N ALA A 441 1.01 -11.82 19.04
CA ALA A 441 1.42 -13.02 19.77
C ALA A 441 1.29 -14.28 18.90
N ALA A 442 0.26 -14.33 18.06
CA ALA A 442 0.10 -15.37 17.05
C ALA A 442 1.05 -15.20 15.85
N GLN A 443 1.92 -14.19 15.82
CA GLN A 443 2.82 -13.84 14.70
C GLN A 443 2.13 -14.08 13.35
N ALA A 444 0.94 -13.49 13.20
CA ALA A 444 0.11 -13.67 12.03
C ALA A 444 0.84 -13.13 10.78
N ASP A 445 0.59 -13.75 9.63
CA ASP A 445 1.07 -13.28 8.34
C ASP A 445 0.18 -12.15 7.81
N LEU A 446 -1.11 -12.17 8.13
CA LEU A 446 -2.08 -11.14 7.75
C LEU A 446 -3.10 -10.90 8.86
N PHE A 447 -3.55 -9.66 8.98
CA PHE A 447 -4.66 -9.26 9.84
C PHE A 447 -5.75 -8.56 9.01
N VAL A 448 -7.00 -9.02 9.13
CA VAL A 448 -8.14 -8.45 8.40
C VAL A 448 -9.26 -8.18 9.39
N SER A 449 -9.55 -6.90 9.63
CA SER A 449 -10.68 -6.47 10.47
C SER A 449 -11.91 -6.16 9.62
N ILE A 450 -13.07 -6.66 10.04
CA ILE A 450 -14.34 -6.56 9.32
C ILE A 450 -15.29 -5.63 10.07
N HIS A 451 -15.78 -4.61 9.36
CA HIS A 451 -16.69 -3.58 9.83
C HIS A 451 -17.80 -3.28 8.80
N ALA A 452 -18.82 -2.55 9.23
CA ALA A 452 -19.79 -1.92 8.34
C ALA A 452 -20.07 -0.48 8.81
N ASN A 453 -19.84 0.46 7.89
CA ASN A 453 -19.72 1.86 8.21
C ASN A 453 -21.07 2.48 8.55
N THR A 454 -21.05 3.70 9.08
CA THR A 454 -22.22 4.54 9.28
C THR A 454 -21.89 6.00 9.00
N ALA A 455 -22.88 6.75 8.55
CA ALA A 455 -22.75 8.17 8.29
C ALA A 455 -24.02 8.93 8.71
N GLY A 456 -23.87 10.22 9.01
CA GLY A 456 -25.01 11.08 9.37
C GLY A 456 -25.99 11.39 8.23
N LYS A 457 -25.75 10.89 7.02
CA LYS A 457 -26.63 11.06 5.85
C LYS A 457 -26.86 9.71 5.19
N GLU A 458 -28.13 9.35 5.00
CA GLU A 458 -28.53 8.10 4.34
C GLU A 458 -28.00 8.00 2.90
N SER A 459 -27.77 9.11 2.21
CA SER A 459 -27.22 9.12 0.85
C SER A 459 -25.78 8.62 0.73
N ILE A 460 -25.04 8.51 1.84
CA ILE A 460 -23.65 8.05 1.85
C ILE A 460 -23.63 6.52 1.86
N ARG A 461 -23.03 5.94 0.83
CA ARG A 461 -22.95 4.51 0.58
C ARG A 461 -21.67 4.15 -0.17
N GLY A 462 -21.29 2.88 -0.14
CA GLY A 462 -20.06 2.40 -0.77
C GLY A 462 -19.19 1.55 0.15
N THR A 463 -18.10 1.05 -0.41
CA THR A 463 -17.11 0.22 0.31
C THR A 463 -15.82 1.02 0.52
N GLU A 464 -15.21 0.90 1.70
CA GLU A 464 -13.92 1.51 2.04
C GLU A 464 -12.94 0.45 2.56
N THR A 465 -11.65 0.70 2.39
CA THR A 465 -10.59 -0.15 2.96
C THR A 465 -9.51 0.72 3.57
N TYR A 466 -9.11 0.37 4.78
CA TYR A 466 -8.19 1.15 5.58
C TYR A 466 -6.91 0.39 5.86
N TYR A 467 -5.79 1.10 5.85
CA TYR A 467 -4.48 0.59 6.24
C TYR A 467 -3.72 1.66 7.02
N TYR A 468 -2.61 1.27 7.67
CA TYR A 468 -1.75 2.23 8.38
C TYR A 468 -0.30 2.18 7.94
N THR A 469 0.34 1.01 8.01
CA THR A 469 1.76 0.84 7.70
C THR A 469 2.02 0.74 6.20
N GLU A 470 3.21 1.14 5.75
CA GLU A 470 3.59 1.05 4.34
C GLU A 470 3.52 -0.39 3.81
N GLN A 471 3.93 -1.38 4.61
CA GLN A 471 3.82 -2.81 4.29
C GLN A 471 2.38 -3.28 4.01
N SER A 472 1.36 -2.54 4.49
CA SER A 472 -0.05 -2.89 4.29
C SER A 472 -0.63 -2.26 3.02
N ARG A 473 0.05 -1.28 2.40
CA ARG A 473 -0.49 -0.50 1.28
C ARG A 473 -0.88 -1.39 0.10
N GLU A 474 0.00 -2.30 -0.30
CA GLU A 474 -0.25 -3.21 -1.42
C GLU A 474 -1.39 -4.17 -1.12
N PHE A 475 -1.40 -4.76 0.08
CA PHE A 475 -2.47 -5.66 0.51
C PHE A 475 -3.83 -4.95 0.57
N ALA A 476 -3.87 -3.71 1.06
CA ALA A 476 -5.07 -2.89 1.09
C ALA A 476 -5.61 -2.59 -0.31
N GLY A 477 -4.72 -2.25 -1.26
CA GLY A 477 -5.07 -2.09 -2.68
C GLY A 477 -5.65 -3.36 -3.28
N LEU A 478 -4.98 -4.50 -3.03
CA LEU A 478 -5.39 -5.80 -3.54
C LEU A 478 -6.77 -6.20 -2.99
N ILE A 479 -6.96 -6.23 -1.68
CA ILE A 479 -8.20 -6.68 -1.07
C ILE A 479 -9.37 -5.75 -1.39
N HIS A 480 -9.13 -4.44 -1.53
CA HIS A 480 -10.16 -3.48 -1.91
C HIS A 480 -10.68 -3.72 -3.31
N LYS A 481 -9.80 -4.05 -4.28
CA LYS A 481 -10.23 -4.39 -5.65
C LYS A 481 -11.20 -5.58 -5.66
N TYR A 482 -10.86 -6.64 -4.93
CA TYR A 482 -11.70 -7.83 -4.78
C TYR A 482 -13.02 -7.49 -4.08
N LEU A 483 -12.95 -6.70 -3.02
CA LEU A 483 -14.14 -6.29 -2.26
C LEU A 483 -15.07 -5.45 -3.14
N LEU A 484 -14.54 -4.49 -3.90
CA LEU A 484 -15.31 -3.62 -4.79
C LEU A 484 -16.08 -4.42 -5.86
N GLU A 485 -15.42 -5.40 -6.47
CA GLU A 485 -16.04 -6.29 -7.45
C GLU A 485 -17.17 -7.13 -6.82
N ALA A 486 -16.95 -7.63 -5.60
CA ALA A 486 -17.92 -8.47 -4.92
C ALA A 486 -19.12 -7.69 -4.34
N THR A 487 -18.91 -6.48 -3.82
CA THR A 487 -20.01 -5.68 -3.28
C THR A 487 -20.82 -5.02 -4.38
N GLY A 488 -20.18 -4.63 -5.49
CA GLY A 488 -20.82 -3.80 -6.52
C GLY A 488 -21.24 -2.42 -6.00
N PHE A 489 -20.76 -2.02 -4.82
CA PHE A 489 -21.05 -0.74 -4.21
C PHE A 489 -20.15 0.37 -4.79
N PRO A 490 -20.52 1.65 -4.60
CA PRO A 490 -19.63 2.75 -4.99
C PRO A 490 -18.25 2.63 -4.34
N ASP A 491 -17.21 2.85 -5.15
CA ASP A 491 -15.82 2.86 -4.70
C ASP A 491 -15.54 4.12 -3.87
N ARG A 492 -15.30 3.93 -2.57
CA ARG A 492 -14.92 4.99 -1.63
C ARG A 492 -13.45 4.95 -1.23
N LYS A 493 -12.67 4.19 -2.00
CA LYS A 493 -11.21 4.13 -2.02
C LYS A 493 -10.56 3.45 -0.83
N VAL A 494 -9.31 3.08 -1.06
CA VAL A 494 -8.35 2.72 -0.02
C VAL A 494 -7.85 4.00 0.65
N LYS A 495 -7.77 4.01 1.97
CA LYS A 495 -7.38 5.18 2.77
C LYS A 495 -6.38 4.79 3.85
N GLN A 496 -5.43 5.68 4.11
CA GLN A 496 -4.52 5.52 5.24
C GLN A 496 -5.14 6.17 6.48
N GLU A 497 -5.38 5.40 7.53
CA GLU A 497 -5.98 5.89 8.77
C GLU A 497 -5.29 5.30 10.01
N ARG A 498 -5.42 5.99 11.13
CA ARG A 498 -4.72 5.66 12.39
C ARG A 498 -5.52 4.74 13.32
N PHE A 499 -6.41 3.89 12.78
CA PHE A 499 -7.23 2.98 13.59
C PHE A 499 -6.35 2.03 14.41
N TYR A 500 -6.73 1.81 15.68
CA TYR A 500 -5.85 1.17 16.65
C TYR A 500 -5.39 -0.22 16.19
N VAL A 501 -6.31 -1.07 15.71
CA VAL A 501 -6.00 -2.47 15.40
C VAL A 501 -5.02 -2.60 14.24
N ILE A 502 -5.15 -1.79 13.18
CA ILE A 502 -4.22 -1.82 12.03
C ILE A 502 -2.91 -1.06 12.30
N ARG A 503 -2.90 -0.14 13.27
CA ARG A 503 -1.72 0.63 13.66
C ARG A 503 -0.79 -0.15 14.58
N ASN A 504 -1.33 -0.97 15.47
CA ASN A 504 -0.57 -1.66 16.52
C ASN A 504 -0.34 -3.16 16.21
N THR A 505 -0.74 -3.63 15.04
CA THR A 505 -0.34 -4.94 14.48
C THR A 505 1.01 -4.83 13.76
N VAL A 506 1.85 -5.86 13.85
CA VAL A 506 3.20 -5.87 13.25
C VAL A 506 3.28 -6.51 11.85
N MET A 507 2.20 -7.15 11.39
CA MET A 507 2.08 -7.75 10.05
C MET A 507 1.23 -6.87 9.13
N PRO A 508 1.19 -7.12 7.81
CA PRO A 508 0.27 -6.43 6.92
C PRO A 508 -1.19 -6.59 7.40
N SER A 509 -1.84 -5.45 7.57
CA SER A 509 -3.12 -5.33 8.25
C SER A 509 -4.06 -4.37 7.53
N VAL A 510 -5.34 -4.73 7.47
CA VAL A 510 -6.40 -3.93 6.86
C VAL A 510 -7.66 -3.92 7.71
N LEU A 511 -8.45 -2.85 7.59
CA LEU A 511 -9.80 -2.76 8.10
C LEU A 511 -10.76 -2.51 6.93
N LEU A 512 -11.76 -3.37 6.79
CA LEU A 512 -12.72 -3.35 5.69
C LEU A 512 -14.04 -2.78 6.18
N GLU A 513 -14.48 -1.70 5.55
CA GLU A 513 -15.85 -1.20 5.69
C GLU A 513 -16.64 -1.70 4.48
N VAL A 514 -17.38 -2.78 4.67
CA VAL A 514 -18.01 -3.49 3.52
C VAL A 514 -19.10 -2.65 2.85
N GLY A 515 -19.86 -1.89 3.63
CA GLY A 515 -20.96 -1.02 3.18
C GLY A 515 -21.45 -0.11 4.30
N PHE A 516 -22.43 0.75 4.03
CA PHE A 516 -22.98 1.67 5.05
C PHE A 516 -24.31 1.18 5.64
N LEU A 517 -24.34 0.90 6.94
CA LEU A 517 -25.54 0.56 7.71
C LEU A 517 -26.55 1.71 7.79
N SER A 518 -26.09 2.94 7.56
CA SER A 518 -26.93 4.14 7.48
C SER A 518 -27.63 4.30 6.12
N ASN A 519 -27.29 3.52 5.09
CA ASN A 519 -27.85 3.64 3.74
C ASN A 519 -28.81 2.49 3.42
N THR A 520 -30.02 2.81 2.93
CA THR A 520 -31.04 1.79 2.63
C THR A 520 -30.63 0.73 1.62
N THR A 521 -29.84 1.08 0.60
CA THR A 521 -29.43 0.10 -0.42
C THR A 521 -28.31 -0.82 0.07
N ASP A 522 -27.27 -0.27 0.68
CA ASP A 522 -26.16 -1.08 1.22
C ASP A 522 -26.67 -1.96 2.36
N GLU A 523 -27.44 -1.39 3.29
CA GLU A 523 -28.00 -2.09 4.46
C GLU A 523 -28.89 -3.27 4.04
N ALA A 524 -29.75 -3.11 3.04
CA ALA A 524 -30.59 -4.20 2.56
C ALA A 524 -29.75 -5.37 1.99
N GLN A 525 -28.60 -5.08 1.38
CA GLN A 525 -27.72 -6.11 0.79
C GLN A 525 -26.79 -6.76 1.81
N LEU A 526 -26.26 -6.01 2.78
CA LEU A 526 -25.35 -6.52 3.81
C LEU A 526 -25.95 -7.71 4.60
N TYR A 527 -27.28 -7.78 4.69
CA TYR A 527 -27.98 -8.86 5.39
C TYR A 527 -28.54 -9.96 4.48
N GLN A 528 -28.20 -9.95 3.18
CA GLN A 528 -28.51 -11.06 2.28
C GLN A 528 -27.40 -12.11 2.32
N ASP A 529 -27.78 -13.38 2.48
CA ASP A 529 -26.83 -14.48 2.60
C ASP A 529 -25.96 -14.63 1.34
N GLU A 530 -26.54 -14.47 0.15
CA GLU A 530 -25.81 -14.52 -1.12
C GLU A 530 -24.77 -13.40 -1.24
N PHE A 531 -25.09 -12.19 -0.78
CA PHE A 531 -24.16 -11.07 -0.76
C PHE A 531 -22.98 -11.37 0.16
N GLN A 532 -23.25 -11.82 1.40
CA GLN A 532 -22.21 -12.13 2.36
C GLN A 532 -21.31 -13.30 1.92
N ASN A 533 -21.88 -14.32 1.28
CA ASN A 533 -21.12 -15.46 0.75
C ASN A 533 -20.19 -15.00 -0.38
N ARG A 534 -20.67 -14.13 -1.28
CA ARG A 534 -19.86 -13.56 -2.37
C ARG A 534 -18.73 -12.67 -1.83
N VAL A 535 -19.03 -11.80 -0.86
CA VAL A 535 -18.01 -10.97 -0.21
C VAL A 535 -16.98 -11.83 0.54
N ALA A 536 -17.42 -12.86 1.26
CA ALA A 536 -16.51 -13.79 1.96
C ALA A 536 -15.56 -14.48 0.99
N ALA A 537 -16.08 -15.03 -0.11
CA ALA A 537 -15.28 -15.70 -1.14
C ALA A 537 -14.26 -14.75 -1.78
N SER A 538 -14.65 -13.49 -2.01
CA SER A 538 -13.76 -12.48 -2.58
C SER A 538 -12.63 -12.08 -1.63
N ILE A 539 -12.93 -11.88 -0.34
CA ILE A 539 -11.91 -11.63 0.69
C ILE A 539 -10.94 -12.81 0.80
N VAL A 540 -11.45 -14.05 0.78
CA VAL A 540 -10.64 -15.27 0.79
C VAL A 540 -9.71 -15.32 -0.42
N ALA A 541 -10.21 -15.01 -1.62
CA ALA A 541 -9.42 -14.98 -2.84
C ALA A 541 -8.29 -13.93 -2.76
N ALA A 542 -8.59 -12.72 -2.26
CA ALA A 542 -7.58 -11.68 -2.04
C ALA A 542 -6.51 -12.08 -1.01
N ILE A 543 -6.90 -12.73 0.09
CA ILE A 543 -5.97 -13.25 1.10
C ILE A 543 -5.06 -14.32 0.49
N LYS A 544 -5.62 -15.29 -0.25
CA LYS A 544 -4.81 -16.31 -0.94
C LYS A 544 -3.87 -15.68 -1.97
N LYS A 545 -4.35 -14.67 -2.70
CA LYS A 545 -3.54 -13.92 -3.65
C LYS A 545 -2.36 -13.21 -2.99
N GLN A 546 -2.62 -12.53 -1.86
CA GLN A 546 -1.57 -11.87 -1.08
C GLN A 546 -0.51 -12.85 -0.59
N LEU A 547 -0.92 -14.06 -0.22
CA LEU A 547 -0.05 -15.11 0.28
C LEU A 547 0.57 -15.99 -0.83
N ASN A 548 0.28 -15.70 -2.10
CA ASN A 548 0.67 -16.51 -3.26
C ASN A 548 0.28 -17.99 -3.09
N LEU A 549 -1.01 -18.22 -2.80
CA LEU A 549 -1.61 -19.54 -2.58
C LEU A 549 -2.68 -19.91 -3.63
N ASP A 550 -2.92 -19.01 -4.59
CA ASP A 550 -3.91 -19.08 -5.66
C ASP A 550 -3.52 -19.94 -6.87
#